data_AF-A0A813LG05-F1
#
_entry.id   AF-A0A813LG05-F1
#
_cell.length_a   1.000
_cell.length_b   1.000
_cell.length_c   1.000
_cell.angle_alpha   90.00
_cell.angle_beta   90.00
_cell.angle_gamma   90.00
#
_symmetry.space_group_name_H-M   'P 1'
#
loop_
_entity.id
_entity.type
_entity.pdbx_description
1 polymer ?
#
loop_
_entity_poly.entity_id
_entity_poly.type
_entity_poly.pdbx_seq_one_letter_code
_entity_poly.pdbx_strand_id
1 'polypeptide(L)'
;MTKFVLIAALGAIASVSANLEAVNLGTAGNYAILSKAGISTEPTSAITGDIGVSPIAATAITGFSLTADSTNVFATSTQVTGKVYADDYHPPTKSALTVAIGDMETAYTDAAGRLNPDSENLGSGDLGGQTLGPGLYAFSSSVKIPTDCTISGSATDKWIFQMSGDLTMAANTKVILEGGALASNIVWQVAGFVKVKTGAHMEGILLVKTKADFLTGSSLNGRILAQTAVNLQSSTVTQPGSGRLLGQTADILV
;
A
#
# COMPACT_ATOMS: atom_id res chain seq x y z
N MET A 1 -50.45 45.39 -15.81
CA MET A 1 -49.38 45.08 -16.79
C MET A 1 -48.06 45.39 -16.09
N THR A 2 -47.11 44.51 -15.81
CA THR A 2 -46.89 43.07 -15.98
C THR A 2 -45.79 42.75 -14.95
N LYS A 3 -46.00 41.82 -14.01
CA LYS A 3 -44.99 41.46 -13.00
C LYS A 3 -43.94 40.55 -13.65
N PHE A 4 -42.70 41.02 -13.78
CA PHE A 4 -41.56 40.19 -14.16
C PHE A 4 -41.09 39.39 -12.94
N VAL A 5 -41.13 38.06 -13.04
CA VAL A 5 -40.50 37.15 -12.08
C VAL A 5 -39.15 36.76 -12.66
N LEU A 6 -38.05 37.19 -12.03
CA LEU A 6 -36.72 36.66 -12.33
C LEU A 6 -36.60 35.27 -11.69
N ILE A 7 -36.49 34.23 -12.52
CA ILE A 7 -36.05 32.91 -12.09
C ILE A 7 -34.52 32.91 -12.18
N ALA A 8 -33.84 32.92 -11.03
CA ALA A 8 -32.42 32.66 -10.98
C ALA A 8 -32.21 31.14 -11.15
N ALA A 9 -31.74 30.72 -12.32
CA ALA A 9 -31.28 29.36 -12.53
C ALA A 9 -29.96 29.18 -11.77
N LEU A 10 -30.01 28.46 -10.65
CA LEU A 10 -28.83 27.99 -9.95
C LEU A 10 -28.21 26.87 -10.81
N GLY A 11 -27.27 27.22 -11.68
CA GLY A 11 -26.50 26.24 -12.43
C GLY A 11 -25.69 25.39 -11.45
N ALA A 12 -25.94 24.07 -11.44
CA ALA A 12 -25.07 23.13 -10.76
C ALA A 12 -23.66 23.30 -11.36
N ILE A 13 -22.73 23.79 -10.55
CA ILE A 13 -21.31 23.78 -10.90
C ILE A 13 -20.92 22.31 -10.79
N ALA A 14 -20.86 21.60 -11.91
CA ALA A 14 -20.25 20.29 -11.95
C ALA A 14 -18.79 20.50 -11.51
N SER A 15 -18.44 20.02 -10.32
CA SER A 15 -17.05 19.87 -9.91
C SER A 15 -16.40 18.94 -10.93
N VAL A 16 -15.59 19.50 -11.82
CA VAL A 16 -14.67 18.70 -12.63
C VAL A 16 -13.73 18.06 -11.62
N SER A 17 -13.90 16.77 -11.35
CA SER A 17 -12.90 16.01 -10.59
C SER A 17 -11.59 16.18 -11.35
N ALA A 18 -10.61 16.80 -10.70
CA ALA A 18 -9.27 16.87 -11.26
C ALA A 18 -8.79 15.43 -11.41
N ASN A 19 -8.29 15.04 -12.59
CA ASN A 19 -7.72 13.71 -12.77
C ASN A 19 -6.63 13.51 -11.71
N LEU A 20 -6.87 12.60 -10.78
CA LEU A 20 -5.95 12.33 -9.69
C LEU A 20 -4.69 11.68 -10.26
N GLU A 21 -3.57 12.41 -10.21
CA GLU A 21 -2.30 11.90 -10.70
C GLU A 21 -1.78 10.74 -9.83
N ALA A 22 -1.10 9.79 -10.46
CA ALA A 22 -0.49 8.67 -9.74
C ALA A 22 0.61 9.17 -8.79
N VAL A 23 0.81 8.47 -7.66
CA VAL A 23 1.96 8.71 -6.77
C VAL A 23 3.17 7.99 -7.38
N ASN A 24 4.23 8.75 -7.67
CA ASN A 24 5.45 8.17 -8.21
C ASN A 24 6.27 7.51 -7.09
N LEU A 25 6.42 6.19 -7.14
CA LEU A 25 7.21 5.44 -6.15
C LEU A 25 8.71 5.44 -6.45
N GLY A 26 9.14 5.93 -7.62
CA GLY A 26 10.53 5.82 -8.07
C GLY A 26 11.04 4.38 -7.96
N THR A 27 12.24 4.22 -7.42
CA THR A 27 12.88 2.93 -7.20
C THR A 27 12.32 2.15 -5.99
N ALA A 28 11.57 2.80 -5.09
CA ALA A 28 10.81 2.08 -4.06
C ALA A 28 9.75 1.15 -4.67
N GLY A 29 9.28 1.49 -5.88
CA GLY A 29 8.39 0.66 -6.70
C GLY A 29 9.00 -0.68 -7.17
N ASN A 30 10.26 -0.98 -6.84
CA ASN A 30 10.85 -2.30 -7.12
C ASN A 30 10.63 -3.32 -5.99
N TYR A 31 10.17 -2.89 -4.82
CA TYR A 31 10.10 -3.72 -3.62
C TYR A 31 8.65 -4.05 -3.21
N ALA A 32 8.40 -5.31 -2.85
CA ALA A 32 7.19 -5.72 -2.15
C ALA A 32 7.18 -5.15 -0.71
N ILE A 33 8.34 -5.16 -0.05
CA ILE A 33 8.52 -4.62 1.30
C ILE A 33 9.81 -3.80 1.36
N LEU A 34 9.71 -2.53 1.75
CA LEU A 34 10.85 -1.66 1.98
C LEU A 34 10.71 -1.00 3.36
N SER A 35 11.77 -1.07 4.17
CA SER A 35 11.73 -0.62 5.56
C SER A 35 13.01 0.10 5.98
N LYS A 36 12.91 1.05 6.92
CA LYS A 36 14.09 1.68 7.54
C LYS A 36 14.60 1.00 8.80
N ALA A 37 13.74 0.28 9.52
CA ALA A 37 14.03 -0.19 10.87
C ALA A 37 13.89 -1.71 11.06
N GLY A 38 13.70 -2.48 9.99
CA GLY A 38 13.74 -3.94 10.02
C GLY A 38 12.47 -4.59 9.47
N ILE A 39 12.62 -5.84 9.06
CA ILE A 39 11.52 -6.68 8.57
C ILE A 39 11.59 -8.00 9.33
N SER A 40 10.57 -8.29 10.13
CA SER A 40 10.49 -9.54 10.88
C SER A 40 9.39 -10.44 10.33
N THR A 41 9.59 -11.75 10.43
CA THR A 41 8.52 -12.73 10.25
C THR A 41 8.52 -13.74 11.39
N GLU A 42 7.34 -14.03 11.92
CA GLU A 42 7.07 -15.23 12.71
C GLU A 42 6.61 -16.36 11.75
N PRO A 43 7.44 -17.41 11.56
CA PRO A 43 7.32 -18.28 10.41
C PRO A 43 5.99 -19.03 10.23
N THR A 44 5.57 -19.33 8.99
CA THR A 44 6.21 -18.94 7.70
C THR A 44 5.33 -17.98 6.91
N SER A 45 5.87 -16.82 6.52
CA SER A 45 5.28 -15.91 5.54
C SER A 45 5.57 -16.36 4.10
N ALA A 46 4.83 -15.81 3.14
CA ALA A 46 5.08 -15.97 1.71
C ALA A 46 5.10 -14.59 1.03
N ILE A 47 6.23 -14.21 0.46
CA ILE A 47 6.41 -12.92 -0.20
C ILE A 47 6.74 -13.14 -1.67
N THR A 48 6.05 -12.42 -2.55
CA THR A 48 6.36 -12.34 -3.98
C THR A 48 6.81 -10.93 -4.32
N GLY A 49 8.08 -10.80 -4.70
CA GLY A 49 8.78 -9.54 -4.93
C GLY A 49 9.96 -9.34 -3.96
N ASP A 50 10.77 -8.33 -4.27
CA ASP A 50 11.99 -8.04 -3.52
C ASP A 50 11.67 -7.38 -2.17
N ILE A 51 12.51 -7.63 -1.15
CA ILE A 51 12.43 -6.94 0.14
C ILE A 51 13.75 -6.24 0.47
N GLY A 52 13.67 -5.10 1.15
CA GLY A 52 14.83 -4.26 1.42
C GLY A 52 14.80 -3.56 2.78
N VAL A 53 15.97 -3.44 3.42
CA VAL A 53 16.14 -2.58 4.61
C VAL A 53 17.33 -1.63 4.46
N SER A 54 17.13 -0.35 4.77
CA SER A 54 18.20 0.66 4.88
C SER A 54 17.69 1.88 5.65
N PRO A 55 18.48 2.51 6.55
CA PRO A 55 19.93 2.34 6.75
C PRO A 55 20.32 1.21 7.70
N ILE A 56 19.36 0.43 8.20
CA ILE A 56 19.65 -0.68 9.12
C ILE A 56 20.28 -1.87 8.37
N ALA A 57 21.12 -2.63 9.07
CA ALA A 57 21.81 -3.80 8.54
C ALA A 57 20.88 -5.03 8.42
N ALA A 58 21.35 -6.05 7.69
CA ALA A 58 20.67 -7.31 7.44
C ALA A 58 20.25 -8.06 8.72
N THR A 59 20.93 -7.82 9.84
CA THR A 59 20.59 -8.41 11.14
C THR A 59 19.19 -8.01 11.64
N ALA A 60 18.61 -6.94 11.09
CA ALA A 60 17.23 -6.53 11.37
C ALA A 60 16.19 -7.19 10.43
N ILE A 61 16.63 -8.07 9.53
CA ILE A 61 15.75 -8.96 8.77
C ILE A 61 15.72 -10.31 9.48
N THR A 62 14.70 -10.53 10.31
CA THR A 62 14.65 -11.68 11.24
C THR A 62 13.56 -12.68 10.88
N GLY A 63 13.78 -13.97 11.20
CA GLY A 63 12.83 -15.06 10.93
C GLY A 63 12.82 -15.59 9.49
N PHE A 64 13.61 -15.00 8.59
CA PHE A 64 13.66 -15.38 7.17
C PHE A 64 14.66 -16.48 6.83
N SER A 65 15.54 -16.88 7.76
CA SER A 65 16.59 -17.87 7.51
C SER A 65 17.41 -17.53 6.26
N LEU A 66 17.93 -16.30 6.21
CA LEU A 66 18.59 -15.75 5.03
C LEU A 66 19.85 -16.52 4.65
N THR A 67 20.01 -16.79 3.36
CA THR A 67 21.25 -17.29 2.76
C THR A 67 21.80 -16.23 1.83
N ALA A 68 22.96 -15.65 2.17
CA ALA A 68 23.62 -14.68 1.31
C ALA A 68 24.02 -15.32 -0.03
N ASP A 69 23.83 -14.59 -1.12
CA ASP A 69 24.35 -15.01 -2.43
C ASP A 69 25.88 -14.94 -2.45
N SER A 70 26.50 -15.69 -3.36
CA SER A 70 27.96 -15.73 -3.57
C SER A 70 28.61 -14.36 -3.78
N THR A 71 27.86 -13.39 -4.32
CA THR A 71 28.34 -12.01 -4.55
C THR A 71 28.21 -11.11 -3.31
N ASN A 72 27.47 -11.55 -2.29
CA ASN A 72 27.09 -10.76 -1.12
C ASN A 72 26.34 -9.44 -1.45
N VAL A 73 25.78 -9.32 -2.67
CA VAL A 73 24.97 -8.16 -3.09
C VAL A 73 23.52 -8.30 -2.61
N PHE A 74 23.03 -9.53 -2.43
CA PHE A 74 21.70 -9.84 -1.92
C PHE A 74 21.72 -11.16 -1.14
N ALA A 75 20.61 -11.47 -0.48
CA ALA A 75 20.34 -12.76 0.12
C ALA A 75 19.04 -13.36 -0.42
N THR A 76 18.83 -14.64 -0.11
CA THR A 76 17.66 -15.41 -0.50
C THR A 76 16.99 -16.03 0.73
N SER A 77 15.71 -16.36 0.60
CA SER A 77 14.92 -17.06 1.62
C SER A 77 13.86 -17.91 0.91
N THR A 78 13.53 -19.07 1.46
CA THR A 78 12.40 -19.89 0.97
C THR A 78 11.05 -19.19 1.12
N GLN A 79 10.96 -18.17 1.96
CA GLN A 79 9.76 -17.35 2.17
C GLN A 79 9.64 -16.20 1.17
N VAL A 80 10.65 -15.95 0.33
CA VAL A 80 10.72 -14.80 -0.58
C VAL A 80 10.96 -15.29 -2.01
N THR A 81 9.92 -15.19 -2.85
CA THR A 81 10.05 -15.28 -4.31
C THR A 81 10.53 -13.94 -4.84
N GLY A 82 11.84 -13.72 -4.70
CA GLY A 82 12.52 -12.45 -4.95
C GLY A 82 13.89 -12.44 -4.29
N LYS A 83 14.46 -11.25 -4.13
CA LYS A 83 15.75 -11.03 -3.47
C LYS A 83 15.57 -10.21 -2.20
N VAL A 84 16.44 -10.47 -1.23
CA VAL A 84 16.51 -9.75 0.04
C VAL A 84 17.73 -8.83 -0.02
N TYR A 85 17.55 -7.55 0.25
CA TYR A 85 18.62 -6.55 0.23
C TYR A 85 18.74 -5.85 1.58
N ALA A 86 19.96 -5.50 1.97
CA ALA A 86 20.24 -4.79 3.20
C ALA A 86 21.38 -3.78 3.05
N ASP A 87 21.43 -2.80 3.95
CA ASP A 87 22.37 -1.66 3.88
C ASP A 87 23.85 -2.07 3.90
N ASP A 88 24.17 -3.15 4.60
CA ASP A 88 25.53 -3.67 4.81
C ASP A 88 25.98 -4.67 3.73
N TYR A 89 25.17 -4.89 2.69
CA TYR A 89 25.54 -5.73 1.56
C TYR A 89 26.49 -5.05 0.58
N HIS A 90 27.20 -5.86 -0.22
CA HIS A 90 28.23 -5.39 -1.14
C HIS A 90 27.65 -4.39 -2.18
N PRO A 91 28.43 -3.38 -2.63
CA PRO A 91 28.00 -2.49 -3.71
C PRO A 91 27.48 -3.25 -4.94
N PRO A 92 26.44 -2.72 -5.62
CA PRO A 92 25.84 -1.39 -5.44
C PRO A 92 24.67 -1.32 -4.45
N THR A 93 24.43 -2.35 -3.63
CA THR A 93 23.18 -2.51 -2.86
C THR A 93 22.87 -1.35 -1.92
N LYS A 94 23.83 -0.93 -1.08
CA LYS A 94 23.65 0.20 -0.17
C LYS A 94 23.19 1.48 -0.87
N SER A 95 23.88 1.85 -1.96
CA SER A 95 23.53 3.05 -2.73
C SER A 95 22.15 2.94 -3.38
N ALA A 96 21.80 1.75 -3.91
CA ALA A 96 20.49 1.53 -4.49
C ALA A 96 19.37 1.62 -3.44
N LEU A 97 19.58 1.05 -2.25
CA LEU A 97 18.62 1.14 -1.14
C LEU A 97 18.48 2.56 -0.61
N THR A 98 19.58 3.33 -0.54
CA THR A 98 19.52 4.74 -0.13
C THR A 98 18.61 5.54 -1.05
N VAL A 99 18.70 5.33 -2.37
CA VAL A 99 17.80 5.96 -3.36
C VAL A 99 16.37 5.48 -3.18
N ALA A 100 16.14 4.17 -3.02
CA ALA A 100 14.79 3.63 -2.82
C ALA A 100 14.11 4.15 -1.54
N ILE A 101 14.85 4.32 -0.44
CA ILE A 101 14.32 4.93 0.78
C ILE A 101 13.99 6.40 0.57
N GLY A 102 14.84 7.14 -0.14
CA GLY A 102 14.55 8.53 -0.53
C GLY A 102 13.28 8.63 -1.38
N ASP A 103 13.13 7.78 -2.39
CA ASP A 103 11.95 7.74 -3.25
C ASP A 103 10.68 7.37 -2.47
N MET A 104 10.77 6.46 -1.49
CA MET A 104 9.67 6.15 -0.57
C MET A 104 9.25 7.38 0.25
N GLU A 105 10.21 8.14 0.79
CA GLU A 105 9.94 9.36 1.56
C GLU A 105 9.33 10.46 0.69
N THR A 106 9.81 10.60 -0.56
CA THR A 106 9.22 11.50 -1.56
C THR A 106 7.80 11.09 -1.90
N ALA A 107 7.55 9.80 -2.18
CA ALA A 107 6.21 9.28 -2.45
C ALA A 107 5.24 9.49 -1.28
N TYR A 108 5.70 9.26 -0.04
CA TYR A 108 4.93 9.56 1.17
C TYR A 108 4.56 11.04 1.25
N THR A 109 5.52 11.93 1.00
CA THR A 109 5.31 13.38 1.10
C THR A 109 4.39 13.89 -0.02
N ASP A 110 4.54 13.36 -1.23
CA ASP A 110 3.65 13.62 -2.37
C ASP A 110 2.21 13.19 -2.04
N ALA A 111 2.01 11.94 -1.61
CA ALA A 111 0.71 11.41 -1.25
C ALA A 111 0.07 12.20 -0.09
N ALA A 112 0.83 12.57 0.94
CA ALA A 112 0.35 13.38 2.07
C ALA A 112 0.07 14.84 1.70
N GLY A 113 0.71 15.35 0.64
CA GLY A 113 0.63 16.74 0.19
C GLY A 113 -0.45 17.00 -0.85
N ARG A 114 -1.19 15.98 -1.30
CA ARG A 114 -2.31 16.18 -2.22
C ARG A 114 -3.38 17.06 -1.57
N LEU A 115 -3.93 18.00 -2.34
CA LEU A 115 -4.90 19.00 -1.89
C LEU A 115 -6.24 18.81 -2.60
N ASN A 116 -7.28 19.46 -2.07
CA ASN A 116 -8.65 19.42 -2.58
C ASN A 116 -9.23 17.99 -2.61
N PRO A 117 -9.34 17.33 -1.44
CA PRO A 117 -9.91 15.99 -1.36
C PRO A 117 -11.35 15.97 -1.90
N ASP A 118 -11.70 14.91 -2.62
CA ASP A 118 -13.07 14.62 -3.06
C ASP A 118 -13.96 14.24 -1.87
N SER A 119 -13.36 13.73 -0.78
CA SER A 119 -14.06 13.42 0.46
C SER A 119 -13.19 13.68 1.69
N GLU A 120 -13.78 14.35 2.69
CA GLU A 120 -13.14 14.59 3.99
C GLU A 120 -13.85 13.80 5.10
N ASN A 121 -13.08 13.07 5.90
CA ASN A 121 -13.53 12.33 7.06
C ASN A 121 -14.72 11.40 6.79
N LEU A 122 -14.73 10.74 5.63
CA LEU A 122 -15.78 9.79 5.24
C LEU A 122 -16.05 8.78 6.37
N GLY A 123 -17.32 8.62 6.73
CA GLY A 123 -17.71 7.69 7.80
C GLY A 123 -17.06 7.97 9.16
N SER A 124 -16.54 9.19 9.39
CA SER A 124 -15.73 9.53 10.57
C SER A 124 -14.52 8.60 10.76
N GLY A 125 -13.92 8.16 9.64
CA GLY A 125 -12.81 7.19 9.63
C GLY A 125 -13.26 5.73 9.69
N ASP A 126 -14.56 5.43 9.68
CA ASP A 126 -15.08 4.07 9.54
C ASP A 126 -15.42 3.76 8.07
N LEU A 127 -14.62 2.89 7.43
CA LEU A 127 -14.82 2.48 6.05
C LEU A 127 -15.60 1.17 5.92
N GLY A 128 -16.07 0.58 7.02
CA GLY A 128 -16.84 -0.67 6.97
C GLY A 128 -18.11 -0.52 6.12
N GLY A 129 -18.28 -1.42 5.16
CA GLY A 129 -19.43 -1.47 4.25
C GLY A 129 -19.45 -0.38 3.18
N GLN A 130 -18.44 0.48 3.12
CA GLN A 130 -18.36 1.55 2.12
C GLN A 130 -17.99 1.01 0.75
N THR A 131 -18.50 1.65 -0.30
CA THR A 131 -18.00 1.51 -1.68
C THR A 131 -17.34 2.81 -2.09
N LEU A 132 -16.04 2.75 -2.37
CA LEU A 132 -15.16 3.88 -2.54
C LEU A 132 -14.86 4.05 -4.03
N GLY A 133 -15.43 5.09 -4.63
CA GLY A 133 -15.13 5.50 -6.01
C GLY A 133 -13.76 6.15 -6.14
N PRO A 134 -13.24 6.37 -7.37
CA PRO A 134 -11.96 7.02 -7.61
C PRO A 134 -11.88 8.38 -6.92
N GLY A 135 -10.70 8.74 -6.41
CA GLY A 135 -10.50 10.06 -5.82
C GLY A 135 -9.53 10.13 -4.65
N LEU A 136 -9.39 11.36 -4.15
CA LEU A 136 -8.60 11.72 -2.99
C LEU A 136 -9.49 11.78 -1.75
N TYR A 137 -9.15 10.99 -0.73
CA TYR A 137 -9.85 10.92 0.54
C TYR A 137 -8.92 11.39 1.65
N ALA A 138 -9.35 12.37 2.45
CA ALA A 138 -8.56 12.92 3.55
C ALA A 138 -9.23 12.65 4.90
N PHE A 139 -8.46 12.14 5.87
CA PHE A 139 -8.87 11.88 7.24
C PHE A 139 -7.96 12.61 8.21
N SER A 140 -8.54 13.46 9.06
CA SER A 140 -7.81 14.14 10.13
C SER A 140 -7.66 13.28 11.41
N SER A 141 -8.01 12.00 11.32
CA SER A 141 -7.98 11.01 12.40
C SER A 141 -7.50 9.64 11.90
N SER A 142 -7.48 8.64 12.78
CA SER A 142 -7.28 7.23 12.42
C SER A 142 -8.46 6.68 11.62
N VAL A 143 -8.16 5.75 10.71
CA VAL A 143 -9.12 5.03 9.87
C VAL A 143 -9.19 3.56 10.30
N LYS A 144 -10.40 3.00 10.28
CA LYS A 144 -10.68 1.60 10.58
C LYS A 144 -11.53 0.95 9.49
N ILE A 145 -11.29 -0.34 9.29
CA ILE A 145 -12.05 -1.22 8.39
C ILE A 145 -12.61 -2.38 9.24
N PRO A 146 -13.71 -2.16 9.99
CA PRO A 146 -14.26 -3.15 10.92
C PRO A 146 -15.04 -4.27 10.25
N THR A 147 -15.51 -4.04 9.02
CA THR A 147 -16.13 -5.00 8.10
C THR A 147 -15.53 -4.77 6.71
N ASP A 148 -15.83 -5.66 5.76
CA ASP A 148 -15.39 -5.50 4.37
C ASP A 148 -15.74 -4.12 3.80
N CYS A 149 -14.88 -3.61 2.93
CA CYS A 149 -15.13 -2.44 2.11
C CYS A 149 -14.74 -2.69 0.66
N THR A 150 -15.31 -1.91 -0.25
CA THR A 150 -15.13 -2.08 -1.68
C THR A 150 -14.46 -0.84 -2.27
N ILE A 151 -13.45 -1.03 -3.11
CA ILE A 151 -12.88 0.00 -3.97
C ILE A 151 -13.32 -0.33 -5.40
N SER A 152 -14.09 0.57 -6.00
CA SER A 152 -14.77 0.30 -7.27
C SER A 152 -14.47 1.39 -8.29
N GLY A 153 -13.93 0.97 -9.43
CA GLY A 153 -13.58 1.85 -10.55
C GLY A 153 -12.85 1.06 -11.63
N SER A 154 -12.43 1.75 -12.68
CA SER A 154 -11.73 1.16 -13.81
C SER A 154 -10.24 0.89 -13.51
N ALA A 155 -9.58 0.17 -14.41
CA ALA A 155 -8.15 -0.12 -14.33
C ALA A 155 -7.25 1.13 -14.46
N THR A 156 -7.79 2.26 -14.93
CA THR A 156 -7.07 3.53 -15.08
C THR A 156 -7.30 4.50 -13.93
N ASP A 157 -8.34 4.27 -13.13
CA ASP A 157 -8.69 5.13 -12.01
C ASP A 157 -7.67 5.01 -10.88
N LYS A 158 -7.69 6.01 -9.97
CA LYS A 158 -6.71 6.18 -8.89
C LYS A 158 -7.41 6.51 -7.59
N TRP A 159 -6.81 6.04 -6.50
CA TRP A 159 -7.27 6.30 -5.13
C TRP A 159 -6.09 6.71 -4.27
N ILE A 160 -6.25 7.79 -3.52
CA ILE A 160 -5.29 8.18 -2.48
C ILE A 160 -6.07 8.40 -1.19
N PHE A 161 -5.74 7.63 -0.17
CA PHE A 161 -6.27 7.77 1.18
C PHE A 161 -5.19 8.39 2.06
N GLN A 162 -5.40 9.63 2.50
CA GLN A 162 -4.53 10.35 3.43
C GLN A 162 -5.10 10.25 4.83
N MET A 163 -4.31 9.82 5.80
CA MET A 163 -4.74 9.84 7.20
C MET A 163 -3.63 10.32 8.13
N SER A 164 -4.00 11.22 9.05
CA SER A 164 -3.10 11.73 10.10
C SER A 164 -2.90 10.74 11.25
N GLY A 165 -3.77 9.73 11.37
CA GLY A 165 -3.68 8.67 12.37
C GLY A 165 -3.25 7.33 11.81
N ASP A 166 -3.72 6.27 12.46
CA ASP A 166 -3.45 4.88 12.13
C ASP A 166 -4.45 4.32 11.11
N LEU A 167 -4.07 3.24 10.43
CA LEU A 167 -4.98 2.39 9.67
C LEU A 167 -5.11 1.03 10.35
N THR A 168 -6.32 0.62 10.73
CA THR A 168 -6.55 -0.70 11.34
C THR A 168 -7.66 -1.47 10.63
N MET A 169 -7.34 -2.69 10.18
CA MET A 169 -8.33 -3.65 9.69
C MET A 169 -8.72 -4.62 10.81
N ALA A 170 -10.01 -4.93 10.94
CA ALA A 170 -10.48 -6.02 11.79
C ALA A 170 -10.01 -7.39 11.25
N ALA A 171 -10.14 -8.43 12.06
CA ALA A 171 -9.80 -9.78 11.62
C ALA A 171 -10.81 -10.28 10.58
N ASN A 172 -10.35 -11.08 9.62
CA ASN A 172 -11.16 -11.70 8.57
C ASN A 172 -11.97 -10.70 7.71
N THR A 173 -11.54 -9.44 7.60
CA THR A 173 -12.15 -8.46 6.70
C THR A 173 -11.34 -8.32 5.40
N LYS A 174 -11.98 -7.79 4.37
CA LYS A 174 -11.39 -7.61 3.04
C LYS A 174 -11.56 -6.19 2.53
N VAL A 175 -10.51 -5.68 1.89
CA VAL A 175 -10.66 -4.64 0.86
C VAL A 175 -10.91 -5.36 -0.46
N ILE A 176 -12.06 -5.12 -1.08
CA ILE A 176 -12.51 -5.79 -2.29
C ILE A 176 -12.31 -4.84 -3.47
N LEU A 177 -11.75 -5.32 -4.58
CA LEU A 177 -11.64 -4.55 -5.82
C LEU A 177 -12.75 -4.93 -6.79
N GLU A 178 -13.45 -3.93 -7.31
CA GLU A 178 -14.52 -4.09 -8.30
C GLU A 178 -14.31 -3.16 -9.51
N GLY A 179 -15.03 -3.42 -10.60
CA GLY A 179 -15.02 -2.57 -11.81
C GLY A 179 -13.73 -2.62 -12.64
N GLY A 180 -12.74 -3.42 -12.22
CA GLY A 180 -11.42 -3.48 -12.82
C GLY A 180 -10.35 -2.66 -12.08
N ALA A 181 -10.66 -2.13 -10.90
CA ALA A 181 -9.69 -1.44 -10.05
C ALA A 181 -8.45 -2.30 -9.81
N LEU A 182 -7.27 -1.66 -9.81
CA LEU A 182 -5.99 -2.32 -9.64
C LEU A 182 -5.32 -1.88 -8.35
N ALA A 183 -4.79 -2.83 -7.58
CA ALA A 183 -4.01 -2.56 -6.37
C ALA A 183 -2.87 -1.54 -6.59
N SER A 184 -2.22 -1.58 -7.76
CA SER A 184 -1.14 -0.65 -8.12
C SER A 184 -1.58 0.82 -8.22
N ASN A 185 -2.87 1.09 -8.25
CA ASN A 185 -3.46 2.42 -8.39
C ASN A 185 -4.04 2.97 -7.07
N ILE A 186 -3.94 2.19 -6.00
CA ILE A 186 -4.53 2.50 -4.70
C ILE A 186 -3.38 2.80 -3.75
N VAL A 187 -3.35 4.01 -3.18
CA VAL A 187 -2.30 4.44 -2.26
C VAL A 187 -2.92 4.79 -0.91
N TRP A 188 -2.34 4.24 0.14
CA TRP A 188 -2.68 4.53 1.52
C TRP A 188 -1.51 5.24 2.17
N GLN A 189 -1.62 6.56 2.35
CA GLN A 189 -0.66 7.34 3.12
C GLN A 189 -1.11 7.38 4.58
N VAL A 190 -0.28 6.83 5.47
CA VAL A 190 -0.62 6.65 6.90
C VAL A 190 0.44 7.30 7.77
N ALA A 191 0.08 8.35 8.50
CA ALA A 191 1.01 9.06 9.38
C ALA A 191 1.27 8.33 10.71
N GLY A 192 0.36 7.46 11.13
CA GLY A 192 0.53 6.52 12.23
C GLY A 192 1.10 5.18 11.79
N PHE A 193 0.56 4.09 12.34
CA PHE A 193 0.88 2.71 11.95
C PHE A 193 -0.22 2.08 11.10
N VAL A 194 0.13 1.00 10.39
CA VAL A 194 -0.83 0.08 9.78
C VAL A 194 -0.91 -1.19 10.62
N LYS A 195 -2.13 -1.68 10.87
CA LYS A 195 -2.36 -2.99 11.48
C LYS A 195 -3.42 -3.77 10.71
N VAL A 196 -2.99 -4.84 10.05
CA VAL A 196 -3.85 -5.80 9.36
C VAL A 196 -3.97 -7.03 10.24
N LYS A 197 -5.15 -7.21 10.85
CA LYS A 197 -5.38 -8.29 11.81
C LYS A 197 -5.53 -9.65 11.13
N THR A 198 -5.58 -10.68 11.95
CA THR A 198 -5.62 -12.10 11.55
C THR A 198 -6.60 -12.36 10.42
N GLY A 199 -6.13 -13.04 9.36
CA GLY A 199 -6.95 -13.45 8.22
C GLY A 199 -7.51 -12.31 7.35
N ALA A 200 -7.18 -11.05 7.62
CA ALA A 200 -7.66 -9.93 6.81
C ALA A 200 -6.88 -9.80 5.50
N HIS A 201 -7.54 -9.27 4.47
CA HIS A 201 -6.99 -9.09 3.13
C HIS A 201 -6.99 -7.63 2.72
N MET A 202 -5.81 -7.08 2.46
CA MET A 202 -5.59 -5.68 2.07
C MET A 202 -5.22 -5.58 0.58
N GLU A 203 -5.57 -4.44 -0.02
CA GLU A 203 -5.28 -4.12 -1.41
C GLU A 203 -4.64 -2.72 -1.48
N GLY A 204 -3.50 -2.59 -2.16
CA GLY A 204 -2.88 -1.30 -2.45
C GLY A 204 -1.44 -1.09 -1.95
N ILE A 205 -0.92 0.11 -2.18
CA ILE A 205 0.42 0.54 -1.78
C ILE A 205 0.32 1.25 -0.44
N LEU A 206 1.00 0.73 0.58
CA LEU A 206 1.04 1.32 1.92
C LEU A 206 2.29 2.20 2.05
N LEU A 207 2.10 3.51 2.18
CA LEU A 207 3.14 4.48 2.53
C LEU A 207 2.99 4.85 4.00
N VAL A 208 3.74 4.15 4.86
CA VAL A 208 3.54 4.17 6.31
C VAL A 208 4.66 4.94 6.99
N LYS A 209 4.31 5.97 7.77
CA LYS A 209 5.30 6.80 8.47
C LYS A 209 5.98 6.07 9.63
N THR A 210 5.26 5.13 10.25
CA THR A 210 5.81 4.31 11.32
C THR A 210 5.87 2.84 10.89
N LYS A 211 5.26 1.94 11.67
CA LYS A 211 5.34 0.49 11.48
C LYS A 211 4.12 -0.06 10.76
N ALA A 212 4.29 -1.22 10.15
CA ALA A 212 3.21 -2.04 9.61
C ALA A 212 3.22 -3.43 10.28
N ASP A 213 2.12 -3.78 10.94
CA ASP A 213 1.93 -5.08 11.59
C ASP A 213 0.90 -5.90 10.79
N PHE A 214 1.32 -7.04 10.26
CA PHE A 214 0.47 -8.03 9.58
C PHE A 214 0.40 -9.28 10.46
N LEU A 215 -0.78 -9.55 11.00
CA LEU A 215 -0.99 -10.66 11.93
C LEU A 215 -1.26 -11.97 11.18
N THR A 216 -1.36 -13.07 11.95
CA THR A 216 -1.46 -14.45 11.45
C THR A 216 -2.40 -14.60 10.26
N GLY A 217 -1.88 -15.09 9.13
CA GLY A 217 -2.68 -15.41 7.94
C GLY A 217 -3.29 -14.20 7.22
N SER A 218 -2.92 -12.98 7.59
CA SER A 218 -3.29 -11.79 6.82
C SER A 218 -2.56 -11.76 5.47
N SER A 219 -3.13 -11.01 4.52
CA SER A 219 -2.59 -10.92 3.17
C SER A 219 -2.68 -9.52 2.58
N LEU A 220 -1.77 -9.22 1.64
CA LEU A 220 -1.72 -7.98 0.88
C LEU A 220 -1.40 -8.28 -0.59
N ASN A 221 -2.22 -7.77 -1.49
CA ASN A 221 -1.83 -7.52 -2.87
C ASN A 221 -1.42 -6.04 -2.97
N GLY A 222 -0.12 -5.77 -3.09
CA GLY A 222 0.36 -4.43 -2.80
C GLY A 222 1.83 -4.33 -2.42
N ARG A 223 2.16 -3.23 -1.76
CA ARG A 223 3.50 -2.95 -1.25
C ARG A 223 3.42 -2.44 0.18
N ILE A 224 4.41 -2.79 0.99
CA ILE A 224 4.58 -2.24 2.34
C ILE A 224 5.84 -1.36 2.31
N LEU A 225 5.66 -0.04 2.29
CA LEU A 225 6.73 0.93 2.27
C LEU A 225 6.71 1.70 3.61
N ALA A 226 7.48 1.22 4.59
CA ALA A 226 7.41 1.67 5.97
C ALA A 226 8.67 2.44 6.41
N GLN A 227 8.50 3.63 6.97
CA GLN A 227 9.61 4.43 7.50
C GLN A 227 10.10 3.97 8.87
N THR A 228 9.46 2.98 9.52
CA THR A 228 10.09 2.19 10.59
C THR A 228 10.06 0.69 10.27
N ALA A 229 9.45 -0.17 11.09
CA ALA A 229 9.54 -1.62 11.00
C ALA A 229 8.33 -2.26 10.30
N VAL A 230 8.54 -3.41 9.67
CA VAL A 230 7.46 -4.28 9.16
C VAL A 230 7.50 -5.60 9.92
N ASN A 231 6.39 -6.00 10.51
CA ASN A 231 6.27 -7.22 11.28
C ASN A 231 5.21 -8.13 10.67
N LEU A 232 5.59 -9.33 10.28
CA LEU A 232 4.72 -10.31 9.64
C LEU A 232 4.51 -11.52 10.56
N GLN A 233 3.32 -12.10 10.52
CA GLN A 233 3.01 -13.37 11.17
C GLN A 233 2.31 -14.26 10.16
N SER A 234 3.02 -15.27 9.64
CA SER A 234 2.49 -16.20 8.63
C SER A 234 1.67 -15.50 7.54
N SER A 235 2.15 -14.36 7.04
CA SER A 235 1.39 -13.45 6.18
C SER A 235 1.78 -13.62 4.71
N THR A 236 0.88 -13.28 3.80
CA THR A 236 1.17 -13.30 2.35
C THR A 236 1.28 -11.87 1.81
N VAL A 237 2.37 -11.55 1.11
CA VAL A 237 2.54 -10.24 0.46
C VAL A 237 2.90 -10.43 -1.00
N THR A 238 2.09 -9.93 -1.91
CA THR A 238 2.26 -10.08 -3.35
C THR A 238 2.38 -8.71 -4.01
N GLN A 239 3.55 -8.41 -4.56
CA GLN A 239 3.77 -7.18 -5.32
C GLN A 239 2.86 -7.11 -6.56
N PRO A 240 2.18 -5.96 -6.84
CA PRO A 240 1.31 -5.81 -8.00
C PRO A 240 2.04 -6.12 -9.32
N GLY A 241 1.38 -6.85 -10.21
CA GLY A 241 1.90 -7.18 -11.54
C GLY A 241 2.86 -8.38 -11.60
N SER A 242 3.26 -8.95 -10.46
CA SER A 242 4.18 -10.10 -10.39
C SER A 242 3.58 -11.41 -10.94
N GLY A 243 2.26 -11.45 -11.16
CA GLY A 243 1.56 -12.60 -11.74
C GLY A 243 1.54 -12.66 -13.28
N ARG A 244 2.17 -11.71 -13.99
CA ARG A 244 2.10 -11.67 -15.48
C ARG A 244 3.34 -12.19 -16.20
N LEU A 245 4.19 -13.00 -15.57
CA LEU A 245 5.34 -13.61 -16.24
C LEU A 245 5.70 -15.00 -15.69
N LEU A 246 4.75 -15.91 -15.47
CA LEU A 246 4.96 -17.37 -15.56
C LEU A 246 3.57 -18.05 -15.60
N GLY A 247 3.15 -18.55 -16.77
CA GLY A 247 2.01 -19.47 -16.89
C GLY A 247 0.64 -18.81 -17.06
N GLN A 248 0.37 -18.32 -18.26
CA GLN A 248 -1.00 -18.10 -18.72
C GLN A 248 -1.62 -19.47 -19.03
N THR A 249 -2.50 -19.97 -18.17
CA THR A 249 -3.70 -20.71 -18.61
C THR A 249 -4.86 -20.19 -17.78
N ALA A 250 -5.72 -19.44 -18.45
CA ALA A 250 -7.08 -19.22 -18.01
C ALA A 250 -7.78 -20.58 -17.97
N ASP A 251 -8.15 -21.06 -16.79
CA ASP A 251 -9.24 -22.02 -16.68
C ASP A 251 -10.48 -21.26 -16.22
N ILE A 252 -11.25 -20.89 -17.23
CA ILE A 252 -12.67 -20.60 -17.16
C ILE A 252 -13.38 -21.95 -17.31
N LEU A 253 -14.35 -22.21 -16.42
CA LEU A 253 -15.45 -23.20 -16.47
C LEU A 253 -15.09 -24.70 -16.35
N VAL A 254 -15.38 -25.29 -15.18
CA VAL A 254 -16.57 -26.15 -14.93
C VAL A 254 -17.12 -25.86 -13.54
#